data_AF-U1P127-F1
#
_entry.id   AF-U1P127-F1
#
_cell.length_a   1.000
_cell.length_b   1.000
_cell.length_c   1.000
_cell.angle_alpha   90.00
_cell.angle_beta   90.00
_cell.angle_gamma   90.00
#
_symmetry.space_group_name_H-M   'P 1'
#
loop_
_entity.id
_entity.type
_entity.pdbx_description
1 polymer ?
#
loop_
_entity_poly.entity_id
_entity_poly.type
_entity_poly.pdbx_seq_one_letter_code
_entity_poly.pdbx_strand_id
1 'polypeptide(L)'
;MSDTSPRPDEQFCNTCGSIIKEQAEICPECGVKNTSGSGSNGPTIQFCESCGEQIRNDTDVCPSCGVPQESAQSDGLTGWELLQYITGSLFILGGIDGILTPEGGFLVSILTGIALIVVGVVLLPIVRQRFDREQSLTTLGTVRDVEEYPVSNEAGACTVCQSSVSSGVRREYTEKFVLFGVVLSSETGGTNLYCDVCAGGETTETHTHTDIGVSDGAMLDEQAREQSVESELNSNSRDE
;
A
#
# COMPACT_ATOMS: atom_id res chain seq x y z
N MET A 1 12.42 23.34 -35.95
CA MET A 1 12.28 21.88 -35.96
C MET A 1 11.31 21.52 -37.08
N SER A 2 11.70 20.58 -37.95
CA SER A 2 10.92 20.16 -39.11
C SER A 2 9.78 19.25 -38.65
N ASP A 3 8.55 19.72 -38.74
CA ASP A 3 7.35 18.96 -38.41
C ASP A 3 7.13 17.89 -39.49
N THR A 4 7.74 16.71 -39.31
CA THR A 4 7.65 15.61 -40.27
C THR A 4 6.53 14.68 -39.82
N SER A 5 5.30 15.03 -40.19
CA SER A 5 4.17 14.12 -40.05
C SER A 5 4.30 12.95 -41.03
N PRO A 6 3.89 11.73 -40.63
CA PRO A 6 3.98 10.55 -41.47
C PRO A 6 3.01 10.66 -42.66
N ARG A 7 3.36 10.00 -43.76
CA ARG A 7 2.49 9.88 -44.94
C ARG A 7 1.31 8.93 -44.66
N PRO A 8 0.28 8.88 -45.53
CA PRO A 8 -0.90 8.03 -45.30
C PRO A 8 -0.61 6.53 -45.18
N ASP A 9 0.54 6.05 -45.65
CA ASP A 9 1.00 4.66 -45.58
C ASP A 9 2.10 4.44 -44.51
N GLU A 10 2.26 5.41 -43.62
CA GLU A 10 3.32 5.46 -42.61
C GLU A 10 2.74 5.74 -41.22
N GLN A 11 3.36 5.17 -40.20
CA GLN A 11 3.03 5.33 -38.79
C GLN A 11 4.30 5.47 -37.96
N PHE A 12 4.19 5.99 -36.75
CA PHE A 12 5.30 6.01 -35.82
C PHE A 12 5.45 4.65 -35.12
N CYS A 13 6.68 4.22 -34.91
CA CYS A 13 6.96 3.06 -34.06
C CYS A 13 6.61 3.38 -32.60
N ASN A 14 5.79 2.53 -31.97
CA ASN A 14 5.34 2.66 -30.58
C ASN A 14 6.46 2.57 -29.52
N THR A 15 7.67 2.20 -29.93
CA THR A 15 8.84 2.07 -29.06
C THR A 15 9.89 3.14 -29.31
N CYS A 16 10.40 3.29 -30.54
CA CYS A 16 11.50 4.23 -30.82
C CYS A 16 11.07 5.53 -31.51
N GLY A 17 9.79 5.67 -31.90
CA GLY A 17 9.27 6.89 -32.53
C GLY A 17 9.77 7.15 -33.96
N SER A 18 10.46 6.19 -34.59
CA SER A 18 10.82 6.31 -36.02
C SER A 18 9.59 6.13 -36.91
N ILE A 19 9.59 6.80 -38.07
CA ILE A 19 8.55 6.63 -39.09
C ILE A 19 8.78 5.30 -39.81
N ILE A 20 7.79 4.42 -39.75
CA ILE A 20 7.80 3.10 -40.38
C ILE A 20 6.54 2.92 -41.24
N LYS A 21 6.53 1.94 -42.13
CA LYS A 21 5.35 1.63 -42.93
C LYS A 21 4.22 1.07 -42.06
N GLU A 22 2.97 1.38 -42.39
CA GLU A 22 1.80 0.87 -41.66
C GLU A 22 1.75 -0.67 -41.70
N GLN A 23 2.14 -1.29 -42.80
CA GLN A 23 2.24 -2.75 -42.95
C GLN A 23 3.49 -3.39 -42.29
N ALA A 24 4.37 -2.62 -41.66
CA ALA A 24 5.58 -3.17 -41.05
C ALA A 24 5.27 -3.82 -39.69
N GLU A 25 5.23 -5.16 -39.66
CA GLU A 25 5.05 -5.93 -38.42
C GLU A 25 6.24 -5.85 -37.46
N ILE A 26 7.43 -5.49 -37.97
CA ILE A 26 8.66 -5.35 -37.17
C ILE A 26 9.33 -4.04 -37.57
N CYS A 27 9.70 -3.22 -36.58
CA CYS A 27 10.41 -1.97 -36.81
C CYS A 27 11.86 -2.25 -37.25
N PRO A 28 12.32 -1.72 -38.40
CA PRO A 28 13.70 -1.91 -38.87
C PRO A 28 14.75 -1.17 -38.03
N GLU A 29 14.35 -0.16 -37.25
CA GLU A 29 15.28 0.63 -36.42
C GLU A 29 15.51 0.03 -35.04
N CYS A 30 14.45 -0.46 -34.37
CA CYS A 30 14.54 -0.98 -33.00
C CYS A 30 14.21 -2.48 -32.85
N GLY A 31 13.73 -3.15 -33.91
CA GLY A 31 13.49 -4.59 -33.92
C GLY A 31 12.25 -5.06 -33.17
N VAL A 32 11.46 -4.16 -32.56
CA VAL A 32 10.21 -4.53 -31.87
C VAL A 32 9.06 -4.76 -32.84
N LYS A 33 8.14 -5.64 -32.46
CA LYS A 33 6.94 -5.92 -33.26
C LYS A 33 5.96 -4.77 -33.16
N ASN A 34 5.46 -4.31 -34.29
CA ASN A 34 4.38 -3.33 -34.35
C ASN A 34 3.08 -4.05 -34.71
N THR A 35 2.07 -3.96 -33.84
CA THR A 35 0.77 -4.58 -34.07
C THR A 35 -0.12 -3.63 -34.86
N SER A 36 -0.13 -3.79 -36.18
CA SER A 36 -1.06 -3.07 -37.06
C SER A 36 -2.47 -3.63 -36.85
N GLY A 37 -3.23 -3.02 -35.95
CA GLY A 37 -4.59 -3.45 -35.61
C GLY A 37 -5.32 -2.38 -34.82
N SER A 38 -6.33 -1.79 -35.47
CA SER A 38 -7.32 -0.85 -34.94
C SER A 38 -7.59 -0.99 -33.44
N GLY A 39 -7.19 0.03 -32.69
CA GLY A 39 -7.41 0.16 -31.25
C GLY A 39 -6.80 1.47 -30.79
N SER A 40 -7.58 2.54 -30.82
CA SER A 40 -7.25 3.82 -30.21
C SER A 40 -7.09 3.64 -28.71
N ASN A 41 -5.90 3.20 -28.28
CA ASN A 41 -5.37 3.32 -26.93
C ASN A 41 -3.85 3.42 -27.09
N GLY A 42 -3.40 4.55 -27.67
CA GLY A 42 -2.01 4.93 -27.54
C GLY A 42 -1.67 5.07 -26.04
N PRO A 43 -0.44 4.76 -25.62
CA PRO A 43 -0.04 4.89 -24.22
C PRO A 43 -0.23 6.35 -23.80
N THR A 44 -1.23 6.61 -22.94
CA THR A 44 -1.40 7.91 -22.32
C THR A 44 -0.21 8.14 -21.38
N ILE A 45 0.51 9.23 -21.57
CA ILE A 45 1.63 9.60 -20.70
C ILE A 45 1.05 10.17 -19.40
N GLN A 46 1.54 9.68 -18.25
CA GLN A 46 1.27 10.24 -16.94
C GLN A 46 2.57 10.70 -16.27
N PHE A 47 2.46 11.52 -15.25
CA PHE A 47 3.62 11.99 -14.48
C PHE A 47 3.70 11.21 -13.18
N CYS A 48 4.91 10.81 -12.80
CA CYS A 48 5.12 10.15 -11.51
C CYS A 48 4.77 11.11 -10.37
N GLU A 49 3.91 10.67 -9.45
CA GLU A 49 3.47 11.48 -8.31
C GLU A 49 4.60 11.84 -7.32
N SER A 50 5.66 11.02 -7.28
CA SER A 50 6.79 11.23 -6.38
C SER A 50 7.90 12.08 -7.00
N CYS A 51 8.29 11.80 -8.25
CA CYS A 51 9.46 12.43 -8.87
C CYS A 51 9.15 13.38 -10.04
N GLY A 52 7.89 13.44 -10.50
CA GLY A 52 7.47 14.32 -11.59
C GLY A 52 7.94 13.90 -13.00
N GLU A 53 8.58 12.75 -13.14
CA GLU A 53 9.07 12.23 -14.42
C GLU A 53 7.92 11.73 -15.30
N GLN A 54 8.04 11.86 -16.63
CA GLN A 54 7.06 11.31 -17.56
C GLN A 54 7.21 9.79 -17.64
N ILE A 55 6.14 9.10 -17.27
CA ILE A 55 6.05 7.64 -17.29
C ILE A 55 4.85 7.19 -18.13
N ARG A 56 4.87 5.93 -18.56
CA ARG A 56 3.72 5.35 -19.26
C ARG A 56 2.66 4.97 -18.22
N ASN A 57 1.38 5.10 -18.56
CA ASN A 57 0.28 4.79 -17.65
C ASN A 57 0.09 3.30 -17.33
N ASP A 58 0.74 2.42 -18.08
CA ASP A 58 0.76 0.97 -17.91
C ASP A 58 1.93 0.50 -17.03
N THR A 59 2.71 1.43 -16.48
CA THR A 59 3.89 1.11 -15.69
C THR A 59 3.53 0.98 -14.21
N ASP A 60 3.66 -0.23 -13.66
CA ASP A 60 3.36 -0.52 -12.25
C ASP A 60 4.38 0.09 -11.27
N VAL A 61 5.62 0.31 -11.72
CA VAL A 61 6.72 0.84 -10.90
C VAL A 61 7.51 1.88 -11.69
N CYS A 62 7.63 3.09 -11.16
CA CYS A 62 8.38 4.16 -11.82
C CYS A 62 9.86 3.74 -12.02
N PRO A 63 10.40 3.72 -13.26
CA PRO A 63 11.79 3.33 -13.52
C PRO A 63 12.83 4.28 -12.91
N SER A 64 12.43 5.53 -12.63
CA SER A 64 13.35 6.58 -12.17
C SER A 64 13.44 6.67 -10.65
N CYS A 65 12.37 6.36 -9.91
CA CYS A 65 12.34 6.50 -8.45
C CYS A 65 11.87 5.24 -7.71
N GLY A 66 11.41 4.22 -8.41
CA GLY A 66 11.03 2.93 -7.82
C GLY A 66 9.73 2.93 -7.02
N VAL A 67 9.00 4.05 -6.96
CA VAL A 67 7.68 4.08 -6.30
C VAL A 67 6.65 3.35 -7.16
N PRO A 68 5.75 2.56 -6.55
CA PRO A 68 4.64 1.94 -7.27
C PRO A 68 3.69 3.02 -7.81
N GLN A 69 3.09 2.77 -8.96
CA GLN A 69 2.13 3.66 -9.60
C GLN A 69 0.83 2.91 -9.86
N GLU A 70 -0.30 3.54 -9.55
CA GLU A 70 -1.61 2.96 -9.88
C GLU A 70 -1.82 3.13 -11.39
N SER A 71 -1.79 2.03 -12.13
CA SER A 71 -2.01 2.06 -13.57
C SER A 71 -3.45 2.48 -13.84
N ALA A 72 -3.62 3.58 -14.58
CA ALA A 72 -4.92 4.03 -15.07
C ALA A 72 -5.37 3.12 -16.23
N GLN A 73 -5.55 1.84 -15.93
CA GLN A 73 -6.38 0.98 -16.74
C GLN A 73 -7.79 1.54 -16.55
N SER A 74 -8.34 2.14 -17.60
CA SER A 74 -9.72 2.61 -17.61
C SER A 74 -10.61 1.38 -17.50
N ASP A 75 -10.84 0.95 -16.26
CA ASP A 75 -11.79 -0.07 -15.89
C ASP A 75 -13.18 0.50 -16.17
N GLY A 76 -13.57 0.49 -17.45
CA GLY A 76 -14.95 0.64 -17.83
C GLY A 76 -15.73 -0.41 -17.07
N LEU A 77 -16.66 0.03 -16.22
CA LEU A 77 -17.46 -0.87 -15.39
C LEU A 77 -17.97 -2.03 -16.25
N THR A 78 -17.50 -3.23 -15.94
CA THR A 78 -17.94 -4.43 -16.67
C THR A 78 -19.45 -4.59 -16.47
N GLY A 79 -20.13 -5.25 -17.42
CA GLY A 79 -21.59 -5.42 -17.34
C GLY A 79 -22.07 -6.06 -16.02
N TRP A 80 -21.24 -6.88 -15.39
CA TRP A 80 -21.52 -7.48 -14.09
C TRP A 80 -21.42 -6.48 -12.92
N GLU A 81 -20.42 -5.59 -12.94
CA GLU A 81 -20.30 -4.49 -11.96
C GLU A 81 -21.54 -3.60 -12.00
N LEU A 82 -21.99 -3.21 -13.20
CA LEU A 82 -23.22 -2.42 -13.36
C LEU A 82 -24.46 -3.12 -12.81
N LEU A 83 -24.61 -4.43 -13.06
CA LEU A 83 -25.72 -5.21 -12.52
C LEU A 83 -25.70 -5.25 -11.00
N GLN A 84 -24.52 -5.39 -10.39
CA GLN A 84 -24.36 -5.39 -8.94
C GLN A 84 -24.71 -4.04 -8.32
N TYR A 85 -24.30 -2.92 -8.95
CA TYR A 85 -24.69 -1.57 -8.53
C TYR A 85 -26.20 -1.33 -8.63
N ILE A 86 -26.82 -1.71 -9.76
CA ILE A 86 -28.26 -1.56 -9.97
C ILE A 86 -29.03 -2.39 -8.92
N THR A 87 -28.59 -3.62 -8.68
CA THR A 87 -29.22 -4.52 -7.70
C THR A 87 -29.10 -3.95 -6.28
N GLY A 88 -27.90 -3.54 -5.85
CA GLY A 88 -27.71 -2.92 -4.53
C GLY A 88 -28.53 -1.65 -4.33
N SER A 89 -28.59 -0.79 -5.35
CA SER A 89 -29.42 0.43 -5.34
C SER A 89 -30.92 0.12 -5.20
N LEU A 90 -31.42 -0.88 -5.92
CA LEU A 90 -32.83 -1.32 -5.83
C LEU A 90 -33.19 -1.78 -4.41
N PHE A 91 -32.32 -2.56 -3.76
CA PHE A 91 -32.54 -3.02 -2.39
C PHE A 91 -32.59 -1.87 -1.38
N ILE A 92 -31.73 -0.86 -1.55
CA ILE A 92 -31.72 0.34 -0.69
C ILE A 92 -33.01 1.14 -0.91
N LEU A 93 -33.38 1.39 -2.17
CA LEU A 93 -34.60 2.15 -2.49
C LEU A 93 -35.86 1.43 -2.01
N GLY A 94 -35.95 0.11 -2.19
CA GLY A 94 -37.06 -0.70 -1.70
C GLY A 94 -37.13 -0.76 -0.17
N GLY A 95 -35.98 -0.81 0.51
CA GLY A 95 -35.92 -0.76 1.96
C GLY A 95 -36.36 0.59 2.54
N ILE A 96 -36.00 1.70 1.88
CA ILE A 96 -36.43 3.05 2.25
C ILE A 96 -37.93 3.22 2.00
N ASP A 97 -38.43 2.80 0.83
CA ASP A 97 -39.86 2.86 0.50
C ASP A 97 -40.68 2.05 1.51
N GLY A 98 -40.28 0.81 1.84
CA GLY A 98 -40.97 0.00 2.83
C GLY A 98 -41.04 0.59 4.26
N ILE A 99 -40.16 1.54 4.60
CA ILE A 99 -40.22 2.30 5.86
C ILE A 99 -41.19 3.48 5.75
N LEU A 100 -41.21 4.18 4.60
CA LEU A 100 -42.01 5.37 4.39
C LEU A 100 -43.47 5.07 4.01
N THR A 101 -43.72 3.94 3.35
CA THR A 101 -45.03 3.49 2.86
C THR A 101 -45.37 2.09 3.43
N PRO A 102 -45.66 1.98 4.74
CA PRO A 102 -45.86 0.67 5.36
C PRO A 102 -47.16 0.01 4.87
N GLU A 103 -47.02 -1.05 4.07
CA GLU A 103 -48.14 -1.92 3.68
C GLU A 103 -48.54 -2.92 4.80
N GLY A 104 -47.80 -2.94 5.91
CA GLY A 104 -47.98 -3.84 7.04
C GLY A 104 -47.84 -3.16 8.41
N GLY A 105 -47.54 -3.96 9.44
CA GLY A 105 -47.33 -3.45 10.80
C GLY A 105 -46.04 -2.65 10.91
N PHE A 106 -46.09 -1.51 11.60
CA PHE A 106 -44.97 -0.55 11.71
C PHE A 106 -43.63 -1.20 12.10
N LEU A 107 -43.62 -2.09 13.10
CA LEU A 107 -42.40 -2.80 13.52
C LEU A 107 -41.88 -3.76 12.46
N VAL A 108 -42.78 -4.44 11.74
CA VAL A 108 -42.40 -5.40 10.70
C VAL A 108 -41.83 -4.67 9.47
N SER A 109 -42.45 -3.55 9.09
CA SER A 109 -41.99 -2.68 8.01
C SER A 109 -40.60 -2.10 8.31
N ILE A 110 -40.37 -1.61 9.53
CA ILE A 110 -39.05 -1.09 9.94
C ILE A 110 -37.99 -2.18 9.92
N LEU A 111 -38.26 -3.34 10.52
CA LEU A 111 -37.27 -4.43 10.56
C LEU A 111 -36.93 -4.94 9.15
N THR A 112 -37.94 -5.08 8.29
CA THR A 112 -37.75 -5.53 6.91
C THR A 112 -37.02 -4.48 6.08
N GLY A 113 -37.37 -3.20 6.21
CA GLY A 113 -36.72 -2.10 5.51
C GLY A 113 -35.24 -1.95 5.89
N ILE A 114 -34.93 -1.99 7.19
CA ILE A 114 -33.54 -1.98 7.68
C ILE A 114 -32.77 -3.19 7.14
N ALA A 115 -33.37 -4.39 7.16
CA ALA A 115 -32.71 -5.58 6.63
C ALA A 115 -32.38 -5.45 5.13
N LEU A 116 -33.30 -4.93 4.31
CA LEU A 116 -33.05 -4.70 2.87
C LEU A 116 -31.98 -3.64 2.63
N ILE A 117 -31.95 -2.58 3.42
CA ILE A 117 -30.90 -1.55 3.35
C ILE A 117 -29.53 -2.15 3.69
N VAL A 118 -29.44 -2.94 4.77
CA VAL A 118 -28.19 -3.62 5.17
C VAL A 118 -27.71 -4.56 4.06
N VAL A 119 -28.61 -5.38 3.49
CA VAL A 119 -28.28 -6.27 2.38
C VAL A 119 -27.80 -5.48 1.15
N GLY A 120 -28.49 -4.38 0.80
CA GLY A 120 -28.10 -3.52 -0.31
C GLY A 120 -26.72 -2.89 -0.12
N VAL A 121 -26.42 -2.38 1.07
CA VAL A 121 -25.12 -1.79 1.43
C VAL A 121 -23.99 -2.84 1.36
N VAL A 122 -24.23 -4.07 1.83
CA VAL A 122 -23.22 -5.16 1.78
C VAL A 122 -22.95 -5.67 0.35
N LEU A 123 -23.94 -5.55 -0.54
CA LEU A 123 -23.79 -5.88 -1.96
C LEU A 123 -23.06 -4.78 -2.75
N LEU A 124 -23.02 -3.54 -2.27
CA LEU A 124 -22.31 -2.47 -2.96
C LEU A 124 -20.78 -2.67 -2.88
N PRO A 125 -20.09 -2.81 -4.03
CA PRO A 125 -18.64 -3.04 -4.05
C PRO A 125 -17.85 -1.87 -3.46
N ILE A 126 -18.38 -0.64 -3.51
CA ILE A 126 -17.85 0.56 -2.81
C ILE A 126 -17.59 0.31 -1.32
N VAL A 127 -18.44 -0.48 -0.68
CA VAL A 127 -18.33 -0.75 0.75
C VAL A 127 -17.25 -1.81 1.01
N ARG A 128 -17.16 -2.84 0.16
CA ARG A 128 -16.13 -3.90 0.27
C ARG A 128 -14.73 -3.38 -0.01
N GLN A 129 -14.57 -2.57 -1.05
CA GLN A 129 -13.28 -2.01 -1.43
C GLN A 129 -12.70 -1.06 -0.37
N ARG A 130 -13.58 -0.47 0.47
CA ARG A 130 -13.16 0.35 1.62
C ARG A 130 -12.78 -0.49 2.85
N PHE A 131 -13.31 -1.71 2.99
CA PHE A 131 -12.97 -2.59 4.11
C PHE A 131 -11.70 -3.40 3.88
N ASP A 132 -11.37 -3.73 2.62
CA ASP A 132 -10.24 -4.62 2.31
C ASP A 132 -8.84 -3.99 2.50
N ARG A 133 -8.73 -2.67 2.67
CA ARG A 133 -7.43 -2.01 2.88
C ARG A 133 -7.06 -1.72 4.34
N GLU A 134 -8.01 -1.66 5.28
CA GLU A 134 -7.68 -1.19 6.63
C GLU A 134 -8.10 -2.10 7.80
N GLN A 135 -9.25 -2.80 7.82
CA GLN A 135 -9.68 -3.51 9.04
C GLN A 135 -10.57 -4.73 8.80
N SER A 136 -10.31 -5.83 9.52
CA SER A 136 -11.15 -7.03 9.50
C SER A 136 -12.57 -6.76 10.01
N LEU A 137 -13.59 -7.32 9.35
CA LEU A 137 -15.02 -7.14 9.67
C LEU A 137 -15.43 -7.54 11.11
N THR A 138 -14.55 -8.22 11.85
CA THR A 138 -14.76 -8.61 13.25
C THR A 138 -14.16 -7.63 14.26
N THR A 139 -13.53 -6.54 13.82
CA THR A 139 -12.95 -5.53 14.72
C THR A 139 -14.05 -4.70 15.37
N LEU A 140 -14.09 -4.74 16.71
CA LEU A 140 -15.00 -3.97 17.56
C LEU A 140 -14.18 -3.27 18.64
N GLY A 141 -14.29 -1.96 18.73
CA GLY A 141 -13.63 -1.16 19.77
C GLY A 141 -12.84 0.02 19.22
N THR A 142 -11.97 0.58 20.07
CA THR A 142 -11.03 1.63 19.69
C THR A 142 -9.79 1.00 19.08
N VAL A 143 -9.48 1.40 17.84
CA VAL A 143 -8.27 0.99 17.13
C VAL A 143 -7.37 2.21 17.00
N ARG A 144 -6.06 2.00 17.18
CA ARG A 144 -5.06 3.03 16.89
C ARG A 144 -4.53 2.80 15.49
N ASP A 145 -4.63 3.84 14.69
CA ASP A 145 -4.06 3.88 13.36
C ASP A 145 -2.83 4.79 13.36
N VAL A 146 -1.80 4.40 12.61
CA VAL A 146 -0.51 5.09 12.58
C VAL A 146 -0.13 5.35 11.14
N GLU A 147 -0.12 6.62 10.76
CA GLU A 147 0.35 7.05 9.45
C GLU A 147 1.80 7.53 9.57
N GLU A 148 2.66 7.08 8.63
CA GLU A 148 4.07 7.45 8.58
C GLU A 148 4.34 8.38 7.41
N TYR A 149 4.90 9.56 7.72
CA TYR A 149 5.28 10.55 6.72
C TYR A 149 6.78 10.80 6.76
N PRO A 150 7.51 10.61 5.65
CA PRO A 150 8.92 11.01 5.59
C PRO A 150 8.99 12.54 5.66
N VAL A 151 9.82 13.06 6.56
CA VAL A 151 10.01 14.51 6.72
C VAL A 151 11.45 14.88 6.42
N SER A 152 11.61 15.96 5.66
CA SER A 152 12.91 16.57 5.38
C SER A 152 12.81 18.07 5.63
N ASN A 153 13.81 18.63 6.31
CA ASN A 153 13.90 20.05 6.65
C ASN A 153 12.85 20.56 7.65
N GLU A 154 12.31 19.68 8.48
CA GLU A 154 11.46 20.08 9.61
C GLU A 154 12.27 20.12 10.90
N ALA A 155 12.24 21.25 11.60
CA ALA A 155 12.93 21.40 12.86
C ALA A 155 12.09 20.81 14.00
N GLY A 156 12.55 19.69 14.56
CA GLY A 156 11.98 19.11 15.77
C GLY A 156 13.00 18.26 16.53
N ALA A 157 12.63 17.82 17.73
CA ALA A 157 13.45 16.89 18.52
C ALA A 157 12.93 15.47 18.33
N CYS A 158 13.85 14.49 18.23
CA CYS A 158 13.48 13.10 18.16
C CYS A 158 12.84 12.65 19.48
N THR A 159 11.68 11.98 19.44
CA THR A 159 11.00 11.49 20.64
C THR A 159 11.83 10.47 21.43
N VAL A 160 12.77 9.77 20.79
CA VAL A 160 13.60 8.72 21.42
C VAL A 160 14.92 9.28 21.96
N CYS A 161 15.79 9.78 21.08
CA CYS A 161 17.12 10.25 21.45
C CYS A 161 17.20 11.75 21.80
N GLN A 162 16.10 12.49 21.63
CA GLN A 162 16.00 13.93 21.90
C GLN A 162 16.97 14.80 21.07
N SER A 163 17.66 14.25 20.08
CA SER A 163 18.50 15.03 19.16
C SER A 163 17.65 15.83 18.19
N SER A 164 18.21 16.92 17.66
CA SER A 164 17.58 17.65 16.55
C SER A 164 17.45 16.74 15.33
N VAL A 165 16.27 16.73 14.73
CA VAL A 165 15.95 15.99 13.51
C VAL A 165 15.94 16.98 12.35
N SER A 166 16.68 16.69 11.28
CA SER A 166 16.64 17.42 10.00
C SER A 166 16.04 16.57 8.88
N SER A 167 16.18 15.25 8.99
CA SER A 167 15.54 14.23 8.16
C SER A 167 15.10 13.10 9.08
N GLY A 168 13.94 12.52 8.80
CA GLY A 168 13.37 11.49 9.65
C GLY A 168 11.97 11.08 9.25
N VAL A 169 11.27 10.46 10.18
CA VAL A 169 9.90 9.97 10.01
C VAL A 169 9.00 10.61 11.06
N ARG A 170 7.89 11.20 10.62
CA ARG A 170 6.80 11.63 11.49
C ARG A 170 5.75 10.53 11.53
N ARG A 171 5.37 10.12 12.75
CA ARG A 171 4.22 9.22 12.99
C ARG A 171 3.05 10.02 13.55
N GLU A 172 1.92 9.99 12.88
CA GLU A 172 0.67 10.59 13.35
C GLU A 172 -0.27 9.50 13.86
N TYR A 173 -0.76 9.67 15.09
CA TYR A 173 -1.63 8.71 15.75
C TYR A 173 -3.07 9.17 15.63
N THR A 174 -3.91 8.32 15.08
CA THR A 174 -5.35 8.56 14.98
C THR A 174 -6.07 7.48 15.77
N GLU A 175 -6.90 7.88 16.73
CA GLU A 175 -7.79 6.96 17.44
C GLU A 175 -9.11 6.87 16.68
N LYS A 176 -9.40 5.68 16.18
CA LYS A 176 -10.61 5.38 15.40
C LYS A 176 -11.53 4.49 16.23
N PHE A 177 -12.78 4.87 16.40
CA PHE A 177 -13.81 3.98 16.97
C PHE A 177 -14.44 3.16 15.86
N VAL A 178 -14.26 1.83 15.90
CA VAL A 178 -14.68 0.90 14.86
C VAL A 178 -15.79 -0.02 15.38
N LEU A 179 -16.87 -0.13 14.59
CA LEU A 179 -17.97 -1.04 14.85
C LEU A 179 -18.28 -1.86 13.59
N PHE A 180 -18.13 -3.19 13.66
CA PHE A 180 -18.33 -4.10 12.52
C PHE A 180 -17.50 -3.71 11.29
N GLY A 181 -16.24 -3.31 11.51
CA GLY A 181 -15.36 -2.80 10.47
C GLY A 181 -15.62 -1.35 10.04
N VAL A 182 -16.75 -0.74 10.43
CA VAL A 182 -17.09 0.65 10.08
C VAL A 182 -16.47 1.62 11.09
N VAL A 183 -15.65 2.56 10.62
CA VAL A 183 -15.17 3.68 11.43
C VAL A 183 -16.34 4.64 11.67
N LEU A 184 -16.73 4.81 12.93
CA LEU A 184 -17.82 5.71 13.34
C LEU A 184 -17.31 7.07 13.81
N SER A 185 -16.09 7.13 14.32
CA SER A 185 -15.45 8.37 14.78
C SER A 185 -13.93 8.25 14.67
N SER A 186 -13.28 9.39 14.45
CA SER A 186 -11.84 9.50 14.28
C SER A 186 -11.37 10.76 15.00
N GLU A 187 -10.44 10.63 15.93
CA GLU A 187 -9.83 11.72 16.68
C GLU A 187 -8.31 11.66 16.55
N THR A 188 -7.69 12.79 16.20
CA THR A 188 -6.22 12.90 16.09
C THR A 188 -5.62 12.94 17.49
N GLY A 189 -4.87 11.90 17.85
CA GLY A 189 -4.28 11.74 19.19
C GLY A 189 -2.94 12.45 19.39
N GLY A 190 -2.15 12.64 18.33
CA GLY A 190 -0.89 13.38 18.39
C GLY A 190 0.13 12.97 17.33
N THR A 191 1.31 13.60 17.34
CA THR A 191 2.41 13.31 16.41
C THR A 191 3.71 13.05 17.16
N ASN A 192 4.51 12.10 16.69
CA ASN A 192 5.88 11.84 17.14
C ASN A 192 6.85 12.02 15.98
N LEU A 193 8.03 12.56 16.27
CA LEU A 193 9.08 12.75 15.28
C LEU A 193 10.28 11.86 15.62
N TYR A 194 10.76 11.10 14.64
CA TYR A 194 11.89 10.18 14.79
C TYR A 194 12.99 10.55 13.80
N CYS A 195 14.26 10.49 14.20
CA CYS A 195 15.36 10.53 13.24
C CYS A 195 15.40 9.21 12.44
N ASP A 196 16.11 9.22 11.31
CA ASP A 196 16.23 8.06 10.42
C ASP A 196 16.73 6.80 11.16
N VAL A 197 17.65 6.97 12.13
CA VAL A 197 18.21 5.87 12.94
C VAL A 197 17.17 5.30 13.90
N CYS A 198 16.49 6.15 14.68
CA CYS A 198 15.51 5.68 15.67
C CYS A 198 14.22 5.16 15.04
N ALA A 199 13.87 5.59 13.82
CA ALA A 199 12.72 5.08 13.09
C ALA A 199 12.87 3.59 12.71
N GLY A 200 14.11 3.15 12.43
CA GLY A 200 14.44 1.78 12.03
C GLY A 200 14.39 0.73 13.15
N GLY A 201 14.14 1.13 14.40
CA GLY A 201 13.98 0.20 15.52
C GLY A 201 15.26 -0.46 16.04
N GLU A 202 16.43 -0.09 15.50
CA GLU A 202 17.71 -0.51 16.04
C GLU A 202 17.97 0.27 17.34
N THR A 203 17.84 -0.40 18.48
CA THR A 203 18.23 0.15 19.78
C THR A 203 19.74 0.37 19.75
N THR A 204 20.18 1.59 19.46
CA THR A 204 21.57 1.98 19.63
C THR A 204 21.88 1.88 21.13
N GLU A 205 22.53 0.79 21.53
CA GLU A 205 23.22 0.75 22.81
C GLU A 205 24.11 1.98 22.89
N THR A 206 24.00 2.69 24.00
CA THR A 206 24.56 4.01 24.25
C THR A 206 26.04 4.09 23.86
N HIS A 207 26.34 4.64 22.68
CA HIS A 207 27.68 5.11 22.34
C HIS A 207 27.92 6.47 23.01
N THR A 208 28.22 6.45 24.30
CA THR A 208 28.95 7.56 24.94
C THR A 208 30.36 7.59 24.40
N HIS A 209 30.67 8.60 23.60
CA HIS A 209 32.02 8.91 23.17
C HIS A 209 32.82 9.44 24.36
N THR A 210 33.80 8.68 24.85
CA THR A 210 34.97 9.23 25.54
C THR A 210 36.17 8.33 25.24
N ASP A 211 37.07 8.84 24.41
CA ASP A 211 38.43 8.33 24.25
C ASP A 211 39.13 8.29 25.61
N ILE A 212 39.27 7.11 26.21
CA ILE A 212 40.43 6.73 27.02
C ILE A 212 40.66 5.25 26.79
N GLY A 213 41.78 4.92 26.12
CA GLY A 213 42.20 3.56 25.90
C GLY A 213 42.46 2.84 27.22
N VAL A 214 41.70 1.78 27.46
CA VAL A 214 42.07 0.69 28.38
C VAL A 214 41.65 -0.61 27.69
N SER A 215 42.64 -1.44 27.43
CA SER A 215 42.48 -2.82 27.02
C SER A 215 42.14 -3.62 28.26
N ASP A 216 41.08 -4.43 28.23
CA ASP A 216 40.96 -5.61 29.07
C ASP A 216 39.97 -6.59 28.44
N GLY A 217 40.45 -7.82 28.25
CA GLY A 217 39.73 -8.89 27.59
C GLY A 217 38.71 -9.56 28.50
N ALA A 218 37.62 -10.02 27.89
CA ALA A 218 36.80 -11.12 28.39
C ALA A 218 35.89 -11.59 27.26
N MET A 219 36.10 -12.82 26.77
CA MET A 219 35.08 -13.75 26.23
C MET A 219 35.80 -15.00 25.69
N LEU A 220 36.31 -15.80 26.63
CA LEU A 220 36.61 -17.22 26.42
C LEU A 220 36.10 -17.96 27.66
N ASP A 221 34.78 -18.12 27.76
CA ASP A 221 34.21 -18.94 28.86
C ASP A 221 32.97 -19.75 28.43
N GLU A 222 32.90 -20.16 27.16
CA GLU A 222 31.86 -21.09 26.70
C GLU A 222 32.42 -22.48 26.31
N GLN A 223 33.75 -22.63 26.16
CA GLN A 223 34.36 -23.92 25.78
C GLN A 223 34.81 -24.80 26.96
N ALA A 224 34.85 -24.28 28.19
CA ALA A 224 35.31 -25.05 29.36
C ALA A 224 34.22 -25.97 29.97
N ARG A 225 32.94 -25.76 29.62
CA ARG A 225 31.83 -26.53 30.19
C ARG A 225 31.53 -27.83 29.45
N GLU A 226 31.92 -27.96 28.18
CA GLU A 226 31.67 -29.18 27.40
C GLU A 226 32.75 -30.26 27.60
N GLN A 227 34.00 -29.88 27.90
CA GLN A 227 35.09 -30.86 28.11
C GLN A 227 35.06 -31.57 29.47
N SER A 228 34.40 -31.01 30.48
CA SER A 228 34.27 -31.67 31.80
C SER A 228 33.27 -32.83 31.77
N VAL A 229 32.22 -32.73 30.95
CA VAL A 229 31.15 -33.75 30.86
C VAL A 229 31.62 -34.99 30.07
N GLU A 230 32.43 -34.83 29.01
CA GLU A 230 32.96 -35.99 28.27
C GLU A 230 34.02 -36.79 29.05
N SER A 231 34.74 -36.17 30.00
CA SER A 231 35.76 -36.87 30.78
C SER A 231 35.19 -37.80 31.86
N GLU A 232 34.00 -37.47 32.41
CA GLU A 232 33.32 -38.32 33.40
C GLU A 232 32.59 -39.52 32.77
N LEU A 233 32.19 -39.44 31.50
CA LEU A 233 31.57 -40.55 30.77
C LEU A 233 32.58 -41.62 30.30
N ASN A 234 33.86 -41.27 30.14
CA ASN A 234 34.91 -42.18 29.65
C ASN A 234 35.74 -42.85 30.77
N SER A 235 35.51 -42.50 32.04
CA SER A 235 36.12 -43.18 33.20
C SER A 235 35.24 -44.32 33.72
N ASN A 236 33.93 -44.27 33.51
CA ASN A 236 32.98 -45.24 34.05
C ASN A 236 32.72 -46.47 33.15
N SER A 237 33.44 -46.60 32.02
CA SER A 237 33.32 -47.70 31.06
C SER A 237 34.54 -48.62 30.99
N ARG A 238 35.49 -48.50 31.94
CA ARG A 238 36.69 -49.35 32.03
C ARG A 238 36.71 -50.34 33.20
N ASP A 239 35.68 -50.37 34.04
CA ASP A 239 35.63 -51.25 35.24
C ASP A 239 34.50 -52.30 35.22
N GLU A 240 34.06 -52.76 34.03
CA GLU A 240 33.26 -54.00 33.87
C GLU A 240 33.81 -54.91 32.76
#